data_AF-K7NQR8-F1
#
_entry.id   AF-K7NQR8-F1
#
_cell.length_a   1.000
_cell.length_b   1.000
_cell.length_c   1.000
_cell.angle_alpha   90.00
_cell.angle_beta   90.00
_cell.angle_gamma   90.00
#
_symmetry.space_group_name_H-M   'P 1'
#
loop_
_entity.id
_entity.type
_entity.pdbx_description
1 polymer ?
#
loop_
_entity_poly.entity_id
_entity_poly.type
_entity_poly.pdbx_seq_one_letter_code
_entity_poly.pdbx_strand_id
1 'polypeptide(L)'
;AHSYKIVVAGEENSIISAPINSRVYTLYTEIYDSSTGHWRMAGNPLPHAKFGSDPGVWCKGLFYCITELPYGVVRFDADNGIWSELDAAMPCSVSTPVLAESNGRLIMVGRVVNNLNKDIEKIQIWELQSVGGDI
;
A
#
# COMPACT_ATOMS: atom_id res chain seq x y z
N ALA A 1 9.42 28.64 -0.12
CA ALA A 1 8.08 28.03 0.01
C ALA A 1 8.27 26.53 0.21
N HIS A 2 7.53 25.89 1.11
CA HIS A 2 7.57 24.44 1.25
C HIS A 2 6.78 23.83 0.09
N SER A 3 7.40 22.97 -0.71
CA SER A 3 6.73 22.19 -1.75
C SER A 3 6.22 20.87 -1.18
N TYR A 4 5.11 20.37 -1.72
CA TYR A 4 4.54 19.08 -1.37
C TYR A 4 4.04 18.35 -2.63
N LYS A 5 3.86 17.03 -2.49
CA LYS A 5 3.25 16.18 -3.51
C LYS A 5 1.97 15.56 -2.98
N ILE A 6 0.95 15.44 -3.82
CA ILE A 6 -0.26 14.66 -3.53
C ILE A 6 -0.26 13.46 -4.47
N VAL A 7 -0.41 12.26 -3.93
CA VAL A 7 -0.54 11.03 -4.71
C VAL A 7 -1.99 10.57 -4.63
N VAL A 8 -2.59 10.32 -5.78
CA VAL A 8 -3.94 9.75 -5.89
C VAL A 8 -3.83 8.48 -6.73
N ALA A 9 -4.38 7.39 -6.22
CA ALA A 9 -4.52 6.14 -6.96
C ALA A 9 -6.01 5.76 -7.00
N GLY A 10 -6.49 5.35 -8.16
CA GLY A 10 -7.91 5.04 -8.37
C GLY A 10 -8.17 4.20 -9.60
N GLU A 11 -9.38 3.65 -9.68
CA GLU A 11 -9.83 2.79 -10.78
C GLU A 11 -10.32 3.61 -11.97
N GLU A 12 -10.04 3.13 -13.18
CA GLU A 12 -10.72 3.60 -14.38
C GLU A 12 -12.20 3.18 -14.33
N ASN A 13 -13.11 4.15 -14.34
CA ASN A 13 -14.57 3.96 -14.25
C ASN A 13 -15.22 3.26 -15.48
N SER A 14 -14.50 2.42 -16.23
CA SER A 14 -15.06 1.76 -17.43
C SER A 14 -15.97 0.56 -17.13
N ILE A 15 -16.20 0.19 -15.86
CA ILE A 15 -16.82 -1.09 -15.48
C ILE A 15 -18.31 -0.98 -15.09
N ILE A 16 -19.12 -0.22 -15.84
CA ILE A 16 -20.58 -0.42 -15.78
C ILE A 16 -20.99 -1.72 -16.52
N SER A 17 -20.07 -2.38 -17.25
CA SER A 17 -20.41 -3.50 -18.15
C SER A 17 -19.62 -4.80 -17.99
N ALA A 18 -18.60 -4.91 -17.12
CA ALA A 18 -17.87 -6.18 -17.02
C ALA A 18 -18.57 -7.18 -16.07
N PRO A 19 -18.59 -8.49 -16.42
CA PRO A 19 -19.09 -9.54 -15.53
C PRO A 19 -18.40 -9.48 -14.18
N ILE A 20 -19.15 -9.73 -13.10
CA ILE A 20 -18.71 -9.68 -11.69
C ILE A 20 -17.39 -10.44 -11.45
N ASN A 21 -17.10 -11.44 -12.28
CA ASN A 21 -15.97 -12.36 -12.13
C ASN A 21 -14.76 -12.02 -13.04
N SER A 22 -14.80 -10.90 -13.78
CA SER A 22 -13.80 -10.49 -14.78
C SER A 22 -13.12 -9.15 -14.44
N ARG A 23 -13.14 -8.73 -13.18
CA ARG A 23 -12.66 -7.41 -12.75
C ARG A 23 -11.12 -7.33 -12.80
N VAL A 24 -10.57 -7.22 -14.01
CA VAL A 24 -9.25 -6.64 -14.27
C VAL A 24 -9.44 -5.14 -14.15
N TYR A 25 -9.15 -4.58 -12.99
CA TYR A 25 -9.21 -3.14 -12.80
C TYR A 25 -7.97 -2.52 -13.40
N THR A 26 -8.14 -1.57 -14.33
CA THR A 26 -7.05 -0.66 -14.69
C THR A 26 -7.02 0.41 -13.61
N LEU A 27 -6.03 0.34 -12.74
CA LEU A 27 -5.77 1.38 -11.76
C LEU A 27 -4.80 2.40 -12.38
N TYR A 28 -4.98 3.67 -12.03
CA TYR A 28 -4.07 4.75 -12.40
C TYR A 28 -3.52 5.43 -11.16
N THR A 29 -2.31 5.97 -11.26
CA THR A 29 -1.73 6.85 -10.24
C THR A 29 -1.35 8.19 -10.83
N GLU A 30 -1.81 9.24 -10.18
CA GLU A 30 -1.54 10.63 -10.51
C GLU A 30 -0.81 11.31 -9.36
N ILE A 31 0.10 12.22 -9.72
CA ILE A 31 0.86 13.01 -8.76
C ILE A 31 0.65 14.49 -9.06
N TYR A 32 0.21 15.23 -8.06
CA TYR A 32 0.29 16.69 -8.05
C TYR A 32 1.63 17.11 -7.47
N ASP A 33 2.33 18.03 -8.15
CA ASP A 33 3.53 18.68 -7.63
C ASP A 33 3.26 20.17 -7.40
N SER A 34 3.30 20.61 -6.13
CA SER A 34 3.02 22.00 -5.79
C SER A 34 4.10 22.98 -6.26
N SER A 35 5.27 22.49 -6.68
CA SER A 35 6.35 23.33 -7.22
C SER A 35 6.09 23.77 -8.66
N THR A 36 5.42 22.92 -9.44
CA THR A 36 5.01 23.23 -10.82
C THR A 36 3.53 23.61 -10.91
N GLY A 37 2.72 23.23 -9.92
CA GLY A 37 1.27 23.47 -9.90
C GLY A 37 0.50 22.54 -10.83
N HIS A 38 1.08 21.43 -11.25
CA HIS A 38 0.49 20.52 -12.23
C HIS A 38 0.32 19.09 -11.71
N TRP A 39 -0.70 18.43 -12.22
CA TRP A 39 -0.86 16.98 -12.14
C TRP A 39 -0.10 16.31 -13.28
N ARG A 40 0.45 15.13 -12.99
CA ARG A 40 0.99 14.23 -14.01
C ARG A 40 0.58 12.80 -13.74
N MET A 41 0.42 12.04 -14.82
CA MET A 41 0.41 10.59 -14.75
C MET A 41 1.77 10.10 -14.24
N ALA A 42 1.76 9.12 -13.33
CA ALA A 42 2.98 8.58 -12.77
C ALA A 42 3.19 7.13 -13.20
N GLY A 43 2.34 6.22 -12.73
CA GLY A 43 2.45 4.80 -13.05
C GLY A 43 1.13 4.06 -12.87
N ASN A 44 1.09 2.86 -13.43
CA ASN A 44 -0.01 1.93 -13.20
C ASN A 44 0.32 1.11 -11.95
N PRO A 45 -0.62 0.93 -11.03
CA PRO A 45 -0.45 0.01 -9.92
C PRO A 45 -0.29 -1.43 -10.38
N LEU A 46 0.31 -2.24 -9.51
CA LEU A 46 0.66 -3.63 -9.82
C LEU A 46 -0.59 -4.45 -10.18
N PRO A 47 -0.58 -5.25 -11.27
CA PRO A 47 -1.79 -5.91 -11.79
C PRO A 47 -2.52 -6.84 -10.81
N HIS A 48 -1.82 -7.31 -9.77
CA HIS A 48 -2.35 -8.25 -8.78
C HIS A 48 -2.49 -7.63 -7.38
N ALA A 49 -2.01 -6.40 -7.17
CA ALA A 49 -2.14 -5.74 -5.89
C ALA A 49 -3.57 -5.20 -5.74
N LYS A 50 -4.35 -5.85 -4.88
CA LYS A 50 -5.63 -5.31 -4.45
C LYS A 50 -5.36 -4.25 -3.40
N PHE A 51 -5.49 -2.97 -3.74
CA PHE A 51 -5.34 -1.91 -2.75
C PHE A 51 -6.46 -2.02 -1.73
N GLY A 52 -6.11 -2.17 -0.45
CA GLY A 52 -7.09 -2.01 0.61
C GLY A 52 -7.57 -0.56 0.68
N SER A 53 -8.75 -0.33 1.26
CA SER A 53 -9.23 1.01 1.62
C SER A 53 -8.45 1.64 2.79
N ASP A 54 -7.49 0.90 3.35
CA ASP A 54 -6.72 1.33 4.51
C ASP A 54 -5.73 2.45 4.14
N PRO A 55 -5.56 3.46 5.02
CA PRO A 55 -4.66 4.57 4.75
C PRO A 55 -3.21 4.09 4.63
N GLY A 56 -2.51 4.56 3.60
CA GLY A 56 -1.07 4.32 3.45
C GLY A 56 -0.22 5.27 4.30
N VAL A 57 1.09 5.01 4.33
CA VAL A 57 2.06 5.77 5.11
C VAL A 57 3.29 6.16 4.27
N TRP A 58 3.81 7.36 4.50
CA TRP A 58 5.09 7.78 3.94
C TRP A 58 6.23 7.37 4.87
N CYS A 59 7.26 6.70 4.34
CA CYS A 59 8.45 6.32 5.08
C CYS A 59 9.67 6.43 4.16
N LYS A 60 10.71 7.17 4.60
CA LYS A 60 11.96 7.38 3.84
C LYS A 60 11.76 7.76 2.36
N GLY A 61 10.81 8.65 2.09
CA GLY A 61 10.55 9.17 0.74
C GLY A 61 9.69 8.27 -0.16
N LEU A 62 9.29 7.09 0.31
CA LEU A 62 8.40 6.19 -0.41
C LEU A 62 7.02 6.13 0.28
N PHE A 63 5.97 5.94 -0.51
CA PHE A 63 4.62 5.70 0.01
C PHE A 63 4.34 4.21 0.10
N TYR A 64 3.81 3.73 1.21
CA TYR A 64 3.52 2.32 1.45
C TYR A 64 2.04 2.11 1.77
N CYS A 65 1.46 1.02 1.29
CA CYS A 65 0.12 0.59 1.68
C CYS A 65 0.02 -0.93 1.74
N ILE A 66 -0.97 -1.40 2.49
CA ILE A 66 -1.28 -2.83 2.62
C ILE A 66 -2.24 -3.25 1.52
N THR A 67 -1.99 -4.45 0.97
CA THR A 67 -2.89 -5.08 0.02
C THR A 67 -4.01 -5.83 0.73
N GLU A 68 -5.17 -5.92 0.08
CA GLU A 68 -6.25 -6.81 0.50
C GLU A 68 -5.86 -8.28 0.27
N LEU A 69 -6.33 -9.15 1.17
CA LEU A 69 -6.02 -10.57 1.32
C LEU A 69 -5.56 -11.31 0.02
N PRO A 70 -4.43 -12.05 0.07
CA PRO A 70 -3.50 -12.17 1.20
C PRO A 70 -2.83 -10.82 1.49
N TYR A 71 -2.65 -10.51 2.79
CA TYR A 71 -1.98 -9.27 3.16
C TYR A 71 -0.55 -9.29 2.65
N GLY A 72 -0.17 -8.21 2.00
CA GLY A 72 1.17 -7.87 1.55
C GLY A 72 1.37 -6.37 1.68
N VAL A 73 2.56 -5.89 1.31
CA VAL A 73 2.87 -4.47 1.30
C VAL A 73 3.34 -4.09 -0.09
N VAL A 74 2.79 -3.01 -0.62
CA VAL A 74 3.27 -2.39 -1.85
C VAL A 74 3.80 -1.00 -1.53
N ARG A 75 4.75 -0.54 -2.34
CA ARG A 75 5.35 0.77 -2.22
C ARG A 75 5.33 1.52 -3.54
N PHE A 76 5.25 2.83 -3.45
CA PHE A 76 5.26 3.76 -4.56
C PHE A 76 6.42 4.76 -4.41
N ASP A 77 7.24 4.80 -5.45
CA ASP A 77 8.25 5.82 -5.65
C ASP A 77 7.63 6.97 -6.46
N ALA A 78 7.37 8.09 -5.79
CA ALA A 78 6.74 9.26 -6.42
C ALA A 78 7.71 10.06 -7.30
N ASP A 79 9.02 9.88 -7.15
CA ASP A 79 10.01 10.55 -8.00
C ASP A 79 10.09 9.85 -9.35
N ASN A 80 10.13 8.51 -9.34
CA ASN A 80 10.19 7.70 -10.55
C ASN A 80 8.80 7.31 -11.10
N GLY A 81 7.74 7.44 -10.30
CA GLY A 81 6.38 7.04 -10.67
C GLY A 81 6.18 5.52 -10.73
N ILE A 82 6.87 4.76 -9.88
CA ILE A 82 6.91 3.29 -9.96
C ILE A 82 6.28 2.65 -8.73
N TRP A 83 5.38 1.69 -8.95
CA TRP A 83 4.90 0.77 -7.92
C TRP A 83 5.76 -0.50 -7.87
N SER A 84 6.02 -1.01 -6.68
CA SER A 84 6.71 -2.29 -6.47
C SER A 84 6.16 -3.01 -5.24
N GLU A 85 6.24 -4.35 -5.24
CA GLU A 85 5.93 -5.15 -4.07
C GLU A 85 7.10 -5.05 -3.09
N LEU A 86 6.79 -4.91 -1.81
CA LEU A 86 7.76 -5.10 -0.75
C LEU A 86 7.75 -6.58 -0.38
N ASP A 87 8.86 -7.27 -0.64
CA ASP A 87 9.08 -8.63 -0.14
C ASP A 87 9.30 -8.60 1.37
N ALA A 88 8.19 -8.51 2.11
CA ALA A 88 8.14 -8.54 3.56
C ALA A 88 7.50 -9.86 4.00
N ALA A 89 8.13 -10.53 4.97
CA ALA A 89 7.57 -11.73 5.57
C ALA A 89 6.34 -11.39 6.43
N MET A 90 5.15 -11.45 5.83
CA MET A 90 3.91 -11.13 6.51
C MET A 90 3.58 -12.17 7.60
N PRO A 91 3.30 -11.75 8.84
CA PRO A 91 2.98 -12.68 9.92
C PRO A 91 1.74 -13.52 9.61
N CYS A 92 1.85 -14.83 9.83
CA CYS A 92 0.67 -15.71 9.77
C CYS A 92 -0.38 -15.23 10.79
N SER A 93 -1.66 -15.33 10.43
CA SER A 93 -2.79 -15.03 11.32
C SER A 93 -2.94 -13.56 11.74
N VAL A 94 -2.29 -12.63 11.03
CA VAL A 94 -2.58 -11.21 11.20
C VAL A 94 -3.95 -10.87 10.59
N SER A 95 -4.69 -10.00 11.25
CA SER A 95 -5.94 -9.42 10.78
C SER A 95 -5.95 -7.92 11.01
N THR A 96 -6.64 -7.20 10.12
CA THR A 96 -6.74 -5.74 10.10
C THR A 96 -5.39 -5.04 10.35
N PRO A 97 -4.32 -5.40 9.61
CA PRO A 97 -3.04 -4.74 9.77
C PRO A 97 -3.12 -3.30 9.28
N VAL A 98 -2.38 -2.41 9.93
CA VAL A 98 -2.20 -1.01 9.55
C VAL A 98 -0.73 -0.66 9.57
N LEU A 99 -0.31 0.26 8.71
CA LEU A 99 1.07 0.74 8.67
C LEU A 99 1.23 2.05 9.44
N ALA A 100 2.42 2.23 9.99
CA ALA A 100 2.86 3.45 10.64
C ALA A 100 4.34 3.69 10.33
N GLU A 101 4.75 4.94 10.42
CA GLU A 101 6.15 5.35 10.35
C GLU A 101 6.60 5.77 11.74
N SER A 102 7.82 5.38 12.11
CA SER A 102 8.47 5.88 13.31
C SER A 102 9.99 5.94 13.13
N ASN A 103 10.55 7.14 13.18
CA ASN A 103 12.00 7.37 13.11
C ASN A 103 12.68 6.69 11.90
N GLY A 104 12.06 6.79 10.72
CA GLY A 104 12.50 6.17 9.47
C GLY A 104 12.25 4.68 9.38
N ARG A 105 11.49 4.08 10.29
CA ARG A 105 11.15 2.67 10.28
C ARG A 105 9.71 2.47 9.86
N LEU A 106 9.49 1.53 8.95
CA LEU A 106 8.15 1.09 8.57
C LEU A 106 7.67 0.06 9.60
N ILE A 107 6.59 0.39 10.30
CA ILE A 107 6.00 -0.44 11.33
C ILE A 107 4.64 -0.92 10.86
N MET A 108 4.31 -2.16 11.15
CA MET A 108 2.97 -2.72 11.02
C MET A 108 2.40 -3.00 12.41
N VAL A 109 1.13 -2.63 12.61
CA VAL A 109 0.36 -2.96 13.82
C VAL A 109 -0.85 -3.76 13.38
N GLY A 110 -1.19 -4.83 14.11
CA GLY A 110 -2.30 -5.69 13.70
C GLY A 110 -2.74 -6.62 14.82
N ARG A 111 -3.90 -7.24 14.61
CA ARG A 111 -4.46 -8.24 15.52
C ARG A 111 -3.95 -9.62 15.13
N VAL A 112 -3.46 -10.38 16.10
CA VAL A 112 -3.17 -11.80 15.94
C VAL A 112 -4.42 -12.55 16.36
N VAL A 113 -5.01 -13.30 15.42
CA VAL A 113 -6.23 -14.07 15.65
C VAL A 113 -5.92 -15.56 15.71
N ASN A 114 -6.61 -16.26 16.60
CA ASN A 114 -6.54 -17.70 16.66
C ASN A 114 -7.15 -18.29 15.37
N ASN A 115 -6.41 -19.16 14.69
CA ASN A 115 -6.87 -19.71 13.41
C ASN A 115 -8.10 -20.61 13.52
N LEU A 116 -8.34 -21.22 14.69
CA LEU A 116 -9.40 -22.20 14.92
C LEU A 116 -10.74 -21.54 15.26
N ASN A 117 -10.74 -20.58 16.19
CA ASN A 117 -11.99 -19.96 16.69
C ASN A 117 -12.16 -18.48 16.30
N LYS A 118 -11.18 -17.88 15.61
CA LYS A 118 -11.16 -16.47 15.16
C LYS A 118 -11.18 -15.43 16.29
N ASP A 119 -10.96 -15.84 17.53
CA ASP A 119 -10.81 -14.90 18.65
C ASP A 119 -9.53 -14.09 18.51
N ILE A 120 -9.58 -12.82 18.94
CA ILE A 120 -8.40 -11.95 19.01
C ILE A 120 -7.58 -12.37 20.23
N GLU A 121 -6.37 -12.87 20.01
CA GLU A 121 -5.48 -13.26 21.10
C GLU A 121 -4.69 -12.07 21.64
N LYS A 122 -4.15 -11.24 20.73
CA LYS A 122 -3.30 -10.10 21.07
C LYS A 122 -3.24 -9.07 19.94
N ILE A 123 -2.78 -7.87 20.27
CA ILE A 123 -2.29 -6.88 19.32
C ILE A 123 -0.78 -6.98 19.31
N GLN A 124 -0.17 -6.97 18.13
CA GLN A 124 1.28 -7.04 17.98
C GLN A 124 1.77 -5.97 17.00
N ILE A 125 3.03 -5.59 17.21
CA ILE A 125 3.76 -4.60 16.42
C ILE A 125 4.93 -5.33 15.76
N TRP A 126 5.14 -5.07 14.48
CA TRP A 126 6.23 -5.61 13.68
C TRP A 126 6.96 -4.48 12.98
N GLU A 127 8.30 -4.50 13.04
CA GLU A 127 9.10 -3.68 12.13
C GLU A 127 9.21 -4.45 10.80
N LEU A 128 8.79 -3.82 9.70
CA LEU A 128 8.86 -4.44 8.38
C LEU A 128 10.23 -4.20 7.77
N GLN A 129 10.85 -5.27 7.31
CA GLN A 129 12.13 -5.26 6.61
C GLN A 129 11.96 -5.95 5.25
N SER A 130 12.65 -5.43 4.24
CA SER A 130 12.75 -6.12 2.95
C SER A 130 13.68 -7.33 3.07
N VAL A 131 13.25 -8.48 2.57
CA VAL A 131 14.10 -9.67 2.40
C VAL A 131 15.16 -9.34 1.36
N GLY A 132 16.32 -8.85 1.79
CA GLY A 132 17.37 -8.35 0.91
C GLY A 132 18.18 -7.19 1.50
N GLY A 133 17.67 -6.57 2.58
CA GLY A 133 18.43 -5.64 3.41
C GLY A 133 18.89 -4.41 2.66
N ASP A 134 18.00 -3.43 2.49
CA ASP A 134 18.29 -2.00 2.64
C ASP A 134 16.96 -1.23 2.51
N ILE A 135 16.54 -0.61 3.61
CA ILE A 135 15.54 0.48 3.64
C ILE A 135 16.26 1.76 4.00
#